data_AF-A0A1X2FC36-F1
#
_entry.id   AF-A0A1X2FC36-F1
#
_cell.length_a   1.000
_cell.length_b   1.000
_cell.length_c   1.000
_cell.angle_alpha   90.00
_cell.angle_beta   90.00
_cell.angle_gamma   90.00
#
_symmetry.space_group_name_H-M   'P 1'
#
loop_
_entity.id
_entity.type
_entity.pdbx_description
1 polymer ?
#
loop_
_entity_poly.entity_id
_entity_poly.type
_entity_poly.pdbx_seq_one_letter_code
_entity_poly.pdbx_strand_id
1 'polypeptide(L)'
;MCLVMLTNRGAVTDTWASWRFYNRVRPQFLAWNHAILTYENESGDGEKMVKFVDDAANILELHGITYGYEGGTPGELAEMLIKEGFQNPDRIRHLVYNIGGDQKYPMTISRDSRI
;
A
#
# COMPACT_ATOMS: atom_id res chain seq x y z
N MET A 1 -17.81 2.19 -17.74
CA MET A 1 -17.53 2.27 -16.30
C MET A 1 -16.35 3.23 -16.15
N CYS A 2 -16.48 4.31 -15.39
CA CYS A 2 -15.37 5.26 -15.20
C CYS A 2 -14.46 4.72 -14.10
N LEU A 3 -13.17 4.61 -14.40
CA LEU A 3 -12.15 4.24 -13.42
C LEU A 3 -12.03 5.37 -12.39
N VAL A 4 -12.20 5.05 -11.11
CA VAL A 4 -12.02 6.01 -10.02
C VAL A 4 -10.58 5.92 -9.55
N MET A 5 -9.91 7.08 -9.48
CA MET A 5 -8.57 7.23 -8.91
C MET A 5 -8.64 8.28 -7.81
N LEU A 6 -8.30 7.88 -6.58
CA LEU A 6 -8.18 8.80 -5.44
C LEU A 6 -6.74 8.80 -4.93
N THR A 7 -6.24 9.96 -4.54
CA THR A 7 -4.89 10.13 -4.00
C THR A 7 -4.89 11.14 -2.85
N ASN A 8 -4.02 10.95 -1.86
CA ASN A 8 -3.73 11.93 -0.81
C ASN A 8 -2.53 12.83 -1.13
N ARG A 9 -1.97 12.73 -2.34
CA ARG A 9 -0.81 13.52 -2.78
C ARG A 9 -1.00 15.02 -2.49
N GLY A 10 0.02 15.65 -1.90
CA GLY A 10 0.00 17.08 -1.55
C GLY A 10 -0.77 17.43 -0.26
N ALA A 11 -1.50 16.49 0.35
CA ALA A 11 -2.16 16.65 1.65
C ALA A 11 -1.50 15.83 2.76
N VAL A 12 -0.34 15.23 2.48
CA VAL A 12 0.40 14.36 3.40
C VAL A 12 1.31 15.19 4.28
N THR A 13 1.03 15.18 5.59
CA THR A 13 1.92 15.75 6.61
C THR A 13 2.72 14.69 7.35
N ASP A 14 2.17 13.48 7.46
CA ASP A 14 2.70 12.35 8.20
C ASP A 14 1.93 11.06 7.83
N THR A 15 2.45 9.91 8.27
CA THR A 15 1.82 8.59 8.07
C THR A 15 0.37 8.53 8.58
N TRP A 16 0.03 9.25 9.65
CA TRP A 16 -1.32 9.24 10.24
C TRP A 16 -2.34 10.02 9.40
N ALA A 17 -1.93 11.10 8.75
CA ALA A 17 -2.75 11.82 7.78
C ALA A 17 -3.13 10.90 6.62
N SER A 18 -2.19 10.08 6.16
CA SER A 18 -2.41 9.06 5.14
C SER A 18 -3.41 7.99 5.60
N TRP A 19 -3.27 7.45 6.81
CA TRP A 19 -4.26 6.49 7.33
C TRP A 19 -5.65 7.09 7.56
N ARG A 20 -5.75 8.35 7.99
CA ARG A 20 -7.03 9.05 8.09
C ARG A 20 -7.69 9.20 6.72
N PHE A 21 -6.90 9.54 5.69
CA PHE A 21 -7.38 9.58 4.32
C PHE A 21 -7.88 8.20 3.86
N TYR A 22 -7.09 7.15 4.06
CA TYR A 22 -7.47 5.77 3.74
C TYR A 22 -8.82 5.41 4.37
N ASN A 23 -8.96 5.56 5.69
CA ASN A 23 -10.19 5.18 6.40
C ASN A 23 -11.42 5.98 5.93
N ARG A 24 -11.23 7.23 5.52
CA ARG A 24 -12.30 8.08 4.99
C ARG A 24 -12.79 7.62 3.62
N VAL A 25 -11.87 7.20 2.74
CA VAL A 25 -12.20 6.84 1.35
C VAL A 25 -12.43 5.35 1.13
N ARG A 26 -11.92 4.49 2.02
CA ARG A 26 -12.01 3.03 1.95
C ARG A 26 -13.42 2.49 1.66
N PRO A 27 -14.52 3.02 2.27
CA PRO A 27 -15.88 2.55 1.99
C PRO A 27 -16.35 2.78 0.54
N GLN A 28 -15.66 3.59 -0.25
CA GLN A 28 -15.99 3.87 -1.66
C GLN A 28 -15.44 2.80 -2.63
N PHE A 29 -14.56 1.93 -2.14
CA PHE A 29 -13.89 0.88 -2.93
C PHE A 29 -14.46 -0.49 -2.62
N LEU A 30 -14.38 -1.39 -3.59
CA LEU A 30 -14.68 -2.81 -3.37
C LEU A 30 -13.61 -3.49 -2.51
N ALA A 31 -13.65 -4.82 -2.47
CA ALA A 31 -12.56 -5.62 -1.96
C ALA A 31 -11.27 -5.27 -2.72
N TRP A 32 -10.17 -5.09 -1.99
CA TRP A 32 -8.86 -4.94 -2.63
C TRP A 32 -8.47 -6.24 -3.32
N ASN A 33 -8.02 -6.10 -4.57
CA ASN A 33 -7.49 -7.17 -5.38
C ASN A 33 -5.98 -7.35 -5.13
N HIS A 34 -5.23 -6.25 -5.22
CA HIS A 34 -3.80 -6.22 -4.93
C HIS A 34 -3.36 -4.85 -4.40
N ALA A 35 -2.20 -4.81 -3.76
CA ALA A 35 -1.53 -3.60 -3.31
C ALA A 35 -0.12 -3.55 -3.91
N ILE A 36 0.32 -2.38 -4.35
CA ILE A 36 1.64 -2.17 -4.94
C ILE A 36 2.43 -1.23 -4.04
N LEU A 37 3.51 -1.74 -3.45
CA LEU A 37 4.50 -0.95 -2.71
C LEU A 37 5.47 -0.34 -3.72
N THR A 38 5.52 0.99 -3.84
CA THR A 38 6.34 1.68 -4.86
C THR A 38 6.73 3.09 -4.44
N TYR A 39 7.63 3.72 -5.16
CA TYR A 39 7.97 5.13 -4.94
C TYR A 39 7.11 6.04 -5.83
N GLU A 40 6.91 7.29 -5.40
CA GLU A 40 6.18 8.30 -6.16
C GLU A 40 6.68 8.45 -7.60
N ASN A 41 8.00 8.39 -7.81
CA ASN A 41 8.63 8.53 -9.12
C ASN A 41 8.95 7.18 -9.80
N GLU A 42 8.52 6.06 -9.22
CA GLU A 42 8.74 4.67 -9.69
C GLU A 42 10.23 4.28 -9.92
N SER A 43 11.17 5.20 -9.69
CA SER A 43 12.58 5.11 -10.05
C SER A 43 13.48 4.69 -8.88
N GLY A 44 12.91 4.34 -7.72
CA GLY A 44 13.66 3.99 -6.51
C GLY A 44 14.08 5.18 -5.65
N ASP A 45 14.03 6.40 -6.19
CA ASP A 45 14.27 7.66 -5.49
C ASP A 45 12.94 8.42 -5.31
N GLY A 46 12.62 8.75 -4.06
CA GLY A 46 11.45 9.57 -3.72
C GLY A 46 10.64 9.07 -2.53
N GLU A 47 9.49 9.69 -2.31
CA GLU A 47 8.58 9.34 -1.22
C GLU A 47 7.96 7.95 -1.47
N LYS A 48 7.94 7.12 -0.44
CA LYS A 48 7.30 5.80 -0.46
C LYS A 48 5.78 5.98 -0.55
N MET A 49 5.16 5.16 -1.39
CA MET A 49 3.72 5.15 -1.60
C MET A 49 3.18 3.73 -1.77
N VAL A 50 1.88 3.59 -1.56
CA VAL A 50 1.17 2.33 -1.79
C VAL A 50 0.01 2.59 -2.73
N LYS A 51 -0.11 1.79 -3.79
CA LYS A 51 -1.28 1.79 -4.68
C LYS A 51 -2.16 0.60 -4.34
N PHE A 52 -3.40 0.84 -3.91
CA PHE A 52 -4.40 -0.20 -3.75
C PHE A 52 -5.28 -0.26 -4.99
N VAL A 53 -5.51 -1.47 -5.50
CA VAL A 53 -6.38 -1.69 -6.64
C VAL A 53 -7.50 -2.62 -6.20
N ASP A 54 -8.75 -2.20 -6.41
CA ASP A 54 -9.92 -3.02 -6.07
C ASP A 54 -10.35 -3.94 -7.23
N ASP A 55 -11.31 -4.83 -6.99
CA ASP A 55 -11.81 -5.78 -7.99
C ASP A 55 -12.48 -5.11 -9.21
N ALA A 56 -12.85 -3.83 -9.11
CA ALA A 56 -13.36 -3.02 -10.23
C ALA A 56 -12.26 -2.20 -10.92
N ALA A 57 -10.99 -2.45 -10.59
CA ALA A 57 -9.81 -1.72 -11.06
C ALA A 57 -9.78 -0.23 -10.66
N ASN A 58 -10.52 0.17 -9.62
CA ASN A 58 -10.35 1.49 -9.03
C ASN A 58 -9.03 1.55 -8.25
N ILE A 59 -8.40 2.72 -8.26
CA ILE A 59 -7.07 2.93 -7.70
C ILE A 59 -7.12 3.91 -6.54
N LEU A 60 -6.49 3.53 -5.43
CA LEU A 60 -6.23 4.41 -4.30
C LEU A 60 -4.71 4.54 -4.11
N GLU A 61 -4.20 5.73 -4.30
CA GLU A 61 -2.79 6.07 -4.06
C GLU A 61 -2.62 6.68 -2.67
N LEU A 62 -1.72 6.09 -1.90
CA LEU A 62 -1.41 6.48 -0.54
C LEU A 62 0.06 6.82 -0.41
N HIS A 63 0.34 8.11 -0.38
CA HIS A 63 1.65 8.70 -0.14
C HIS A 63 1.91 8.83 1.37
N GLY A 64 3.16 9.03 1.78
CA GLY A 64 3.57 9.15 3.18
C GLY A 64 3.50 7.84 3.97
N ILE A 65 3.43 6.70 3.29
CA ILE A 65 3.43 5.39 3.95
C ILE A 65 4.85 4.90 4.07
N THR A 66 5.26 4.61 5.30
CA THR A 66 6.57 4.02 5.58
C THR A 66 6.50 2.50 5.47
N TYR A 67 7.42 1.90 4.73
CA TYR A 67 7.67 0.45 4.69
C TYR A 67 9.16 0.16 4.42
N GLY A 68 9.61 -1.07 4.64
CA GLY A 68 11.01 -1.49 4.56
C GLY A 68 11.84 -1.17 5.83
N TYR A 69 13.08 -1.65 5.86
CA TYR A 69 14.01 -1.53 6.99
C TYR A 69 14.22 -0.09 7.50
N GLU A 70 14.20 0.89 6.59
CA GLU A 70 14.36 2.31 6.93
C GLU A 70 13.03 3.05 7.19
N GLY A 71 11.91 2.34 7.27
CA GLY A 71 10.59 2.92 7.54
C GLY A 71 10.31 3.05 9.04
N GLY A 72 9.81 4.19 9.48
CA GLY A 72 9.48 4.43 10.91
C GLY A 72 8.31 3.59 11.45
N THR A 73 7.33 3.25 10.61
CA THR A 73 6.09 2.54 11.01
C THR A 73 5.61 1.53 9.96
N PRO A 74 6.42 0.55 9.55
CA PRO A 74 6.03 -0.43 8.54
C PRO A 74 4.97 -1.43 9.06
N GLY A 75 4.81 -1.55 10.38
CA GLY A 75 3.85 -2.47 11.02
C GLY A 75 2.39 -2.16 10.69
N GLU A 76 2.05 -0.87 10.59
CA GLU A 76 0.67 -0.45 10.31
C GLU A 76 0.21 -0.88 8.93
N LEU A 77 1.11 -0.79 7.95
CA LEU A 77 0.85 -1.24 6.60
C LEU A 77 0.65 -2.76 6.55
N ALA A 78 1.48 -3.52 7.26
CA ALA A 78 1.35 -4.97 7.33
C ALA A 78 0.02 -5.39 7.98
N GLU A 79 -0.31 -4.81 9.15
CA GLU A 79 -1.56 -5.11 9.86
C GLU A 79 -2.80 -4.70 9.06
N MET A 80 -2.74 -3.58 8.34
CA MET A 80 -3.84 -3.18 7.46
C MET A 80 -4.02 -4.17 6.29
N LEU A 81 -2.95 -4.59 5.62
CA LEU A 81 -3.05 -5.60 4.56
C LEU A 81 -3.63 -6.92 5.10
N ILE A 82 -3.20 -7.34 6.30
CA ILE A 82 -3.77 -8.53 6.97
C ILE A 82 -5.27 -8.33 7.23
N LYS A 83 -5.68 -7.17 7.74
CA LYS A 83 -7.07 -6.83 8.04
C LYS A 83 -7.96 -6.79 6.79
N GLU A 84 -7.42 -6.31 5.67
CA GLU A 84 -8.10 -6.30 4.37
C GLU A 84 -8.22 -7.69 3.73
N GLY A 85 -7.65 -8.71 4.37
CA GLY A 85 -7.78 -10.11 3.98
C GLY A 85 -6.78 -10.55 2.93
N PHE A 86 -5.63 -9.87 2.82
CA PHE A 86 -4.49 -10.39 2.07
C PHE A 86 -3.96 -11.66 2.75
N GLN A 87 -3.67 -12.69 1.96
CA GLN A 87 -3.30 -14.00 2.49
C GLN A 87 -1.83 -14.05 2.95
N ASN A 88 -1.58 -14.94 3.92
CA ASN A 88 -0.27 -15.22 4.50
C ASN A 88 0.34 -14.01 5.26
N PRO A 89 -0.10 -13.79 6.53
CA PRO A 89 0.39 -12.69 7.38
C PRO A 89 1.91 -12.64 7.52
N ASP A 90 2.60 -13.78 7.57
CA ASP A 90 4.05 -13.83 7.70
C ASP A 90 4.75 -13.38 6.41
N ARG A 91 4.20 -13.76 5.25
CA ARG A 91 4.66 -13.23 3.96
C ARG A 91 4.43 -11.73 3.86
N ILE A 92 3.27 -11.22 4.28
CA ILE A 92 2.98 -9.78 4.28
C ILE A 92 4.00 -9.03 5.13
N ARG A 93 4.24 -9.49 6.37
CA ARG A 93 5.24 -8.88 7.26
C ARG A 93 6.63 -8.93 6.65
N HIS A 94 7.03 -10.04 6.06
CA HIS A 94 8.33 -10.15 5.38
C HIS A 94 8.47 -9.14 4.23
N LEU A 95 7.47 -9.04 3.36
CA LEU A 95 7.47 -8.13 2.21
C LEU A 95 7.43 -6.65 2.64
N VAL A 96 6.60 -6.31 3.62
CA VAL A 96 6.44 -4.94 4.12
C VAL A 96 7.63 -4.51 4.96
N TYR A 97 8.20 -5.38 5.80
CA TYR A 97 9.36 -5.04 6.61
C TYR A 97 10.65 -5.03 5.80
N ASN A 98 10.76 -5.86 4.76
CA ASN A 98 11.93 -5.94 3.86
C ASN A 98 13.25 -5.86 4.66
N ILE A 99 13.36 -6.65 5.73
CA ILE A 99 14.43 -6.55 6.74
C ILE A 99 15.80 -6.81 6.10
N GLY A 100 15.85 -7.65 5.05
CA GLY A 100 17.08 -7.96 4.32
C GLY A 100 17.48 -6.90 3.29
N GLY A 101 16.60 -5.94 2.95
CA GLY A 101 16.81 -4.99 1.85
C GLY A 101 16.96 -5.65 0.47
N ASP A 102 16.66 -6.95 0.39
CA ASP A 102 16.79 -7.79 -0.80
C ASP A 102 15.66 -7.55 -1.80
N GLN A 103 14.53 -7.05 -1.31
CA GLN A 103 13.38 -6.79 -2.17
C GLN A 103 13.44 -5.43 -2.85
N LYS A 104 13.20 -5.45 -4.16
CA LYS A 104 13.13 -4.27 -5.02
C LYS A 104 11.69 -3.81 -5.18
N TYR A 105 11.51 -2.50 -5.25
CA TYR A 105 10.24 -1.89 -5.60
C TYR A 105 10.24 -1.48 -7.10
N PRO A 106 9.09 -1.47 -7.79
CA PRO A 106 7.75 -1.76 -7.28
C PRO A 106 7.52 -3.23 -6.93
N MET A 107 6.75 -3.48 -5.88
CA MET A 107 6.39 -4.81 -5.43
C MET A 107 4.87 -4.95 -5.33
N THR A 108 4.32 -5.99 -5.95
CA THR A 108 2.88 -6.30 -5.88
C THR A 108 2.61 -7.38 -4.86
N ILE A 109 1.68 -7.09 -3.94
CA ILE A 109 1.11 -8.02 -2.97
C ILE A 109 -0.31 -8.30 -3.43
N SER A 110 -0.61 -9.53 -3.83
CA SER A 110 -1.95 -9.92 -4.27
C SER A 110 -2.76 -10.48 -3.10
N ARG A 111 -4.07 -10.23 -3.11
CA ARG A 111 -4.97 -10.81 -2.12
C ARG A 111 -5.17 -12.32 -2.35
N ASP A 112 -5.30 -12.73 -3.60
CA ASP A 112 -5.37 -14.14 -3.98
C ASP A 112 -3.97 -14.67 -4.32
N SER A 113 -3.59 -15.81 -3.74
CA SER A 113 -2.28 -16.44 -3.93
C SER A 113 -2.16 -17.21 -5.25
N ARG A 114 -3.16 -17.10 -6.14
CA ARG A 114 -3.24 -17.77 -7.44
C ARG A 114 -2.50 -17.04 -8.57
N ILE A 115 -1.27 -16.60 -8.31
CA ILE A 115 -0.31 -16.33 -9.39
C ILE A 115 0.71 -17.45 -9.39
#